data_AF-A0A524AIF3-F1
#
_entry.id   AF-A0A524AIF3-F1
#
_cell.length_a   1.000
_cell.length_b   1.000
_cell.length_c   1.000
_cell.angle_alpha   90.00
_cell.angle_beta   90.00
_cell.angle_gamma   90.00
#
_symmetry.space_group_name_H-M   'P 1'
#
loop_
_entity.id
_entity.type
_entity.pdbx_description
1 polymer ?
#
loop_
_entity_poly.entity_id
_entity_poly.type
_entity_poly.pdbx_seq_one_letter_code
_entity_poly.pdbx_strand_id
1 'polypeptide(L)'
;MFVSDHAASVYIDAPTSRAIWRYLTSRPDARPDDPLFANHLDRPLTRDALRHLISRLGERAGIPNANVHRFRHTFAINFLRNGGNAYTLQRLLGHSTMTMIKVYLALSAQDDSDNHRRAP
;
A
#
# COMPACT_ATOMS: atom_id res chain seq x y z
N MET A 1 -2.78 2.49 30.61
CA MET A 1 -3.06 3.22 29.35
C MET A 1 -3.07 2.19 28.25
N PHE A 2 -4.26 1.80 27.77
CA PHE A 2 -4.45 0.68 26.86
C PHE A 2 -3.86 1.00 25.49
N VAL A 3 -2.71 0.40 25.16
CA VAL A 3 -2.23 0.29 23.79
C VAL A 3 -3.05 -0.84 23.17
N SER A 4 -4.09 -0.49 22.42
CA SER A 4 -4.85 -1.48 21.66
C SER A 4 -3.95 -2.00 20.53
N ASP A 5 -3.31 -3.13 20.77
CA ASP A 5 -2.49 -3.84 19.79
C ASP A 5 -3.39 -4.36 18.66
N HIS A 6 -3.35 -3.68 17.51
CA HIS A 6 -3.99 -4.15 16.28
C HIS A 6 -2.93 -4.82 15.41
N ALA A 7 -2.21 -5.80 15.97
CA ALA A 7 -1.28 -6.63 15.22
C ALA A 7 -2.05 -7.52 14.22
N ALA A 8 -2.33 -6.99 13.04
CA ALA A 8 -2.84 -7.76 11.92
C ALA A 8 -1.65 -8.28 11.09
N SER A 9 -1.55 -9.60 10.96
CA SER A 9 -0.62 -10.21 10.02
C SER A 9 -1.12 -9.98 8.59
N VAL A 10 -0.27 -9.44 7.72
CA VAL A 10 -0.56 -9.22 6.30
C VAL A 10 0.34 -10.11 5.47
N TYR A 11 -0.26 -10.85 4.54
CA TYR A 11 0.48 -11.65 3.59
C TYR A 11 1.16 -10.74 2.55
N ILE A 12 2.44 -10.98 2.31
CA ILE A 12 3.21 -10.34 1.25
C ILE A 12 3.50 -11.35 0.15
N ASP A 13 3.49 -10.89 -1.10
CA ASP A 13 3.79 -11.75 -2.24
C ASP A 13 5.31 -11.98 -2.41
N ALA A 14 5.68 -12.90 -3.29
CA ALA A 14 7.08 -13.22 -3.54
C ALA A 14 7.90 -12.02 -4.09
N PRO A 15 7.36 -11.17 -5.00
CA PRO A 15 8.03 -9.94 -5.42
C PRO A 15 8.30 -8.97 -4.25
N THR A 16 7.32 -8.74 -3.38
CA THR A 16 7.47 -7.85 -2.21
C THR A 16 8.49 -8.42 -1.24
N SER A 17 8.42 -9.72 -0.95
CA SER A 17 9.39 -10.41 -0.10
C SER A 17 10.81 -10.23 -0.64
N ARG A 18 11.01 -10.42 -1.95
CA ARG A 18 12.31 -10.22 -2.60
C ARG A 18 12.80 -8.77 -2.52
N ALA A 19 11.91 -7.80 -2.66
CA ALA A 19 12.25 -6.39 -2.53
C ALA A 19 12.67 -6.02 -1.11
N ILE A 20 11.97 -6.54 -0.10
CA ILE A 20 12.32 -6.38 1.32
C ILE A 20 13.67 -7.03 1.60
N TRP A 21 13.89 -8.26 1.13
CA TRP A 21 15.18 -8.95 1.28
C TRP A 21 16.33 -8.16 0.68
N ARG A 22 16.19 -7.67 -0.56
CA ARG A 22 17.20 -6.83 -1.21
C ARG A 22 17.52 -5.57 -0.40
N TYR A 23 16.50 -4.96 0.19
CA TYR A 23 16.66 -3.80 1.04
C TYR A 23 17.40 -4.15 2.35
N LEU A 24 17.03 -5.24 3.03
CA LEU A 24 17.75 -5.70 4.22
C LEU A 24 19.22 -6.01 3.92
N THR A 25 19.52 -6.63 2.76
CA THR A 25 20.91 -6.90 2.36
C THR A 25 21.73 -5.63 2.07
N SER A 26 21.08 -4.50 1.80
CA SER A 26 21.76 -3.20 1.68
C SER A 26 22.06 -2.55 3.04
N ARG A 27 21.67 -3.18 4.15
CA ARG A 27 21.89 -2.72 5.53
C ARG A 27 22.58 -3.82 6.35
N PRO A 28 23.85 -4.15 6.03
CA PRO A 28 24.56 -5.27 6.66
C PRO A 28 24.75 -5.10 8.17
N ASP A 29 24.78 -3.87 8.67
CA ASP A 29 24.97 -3.55 10.10
C ASP A 29 23.66 -3.42 10.88
N ALA A 30 22.50 -3.59 10.22
CA ALA A 30 21.20 -3.48 10.88
C ALA A 30 20.98 -4.59 11.90
N ARG A 31 20.50 -4.20 13.08
CA ARG A 31 20.18 -5.08 14.20
C ARG A 31 18.70 -5.45 14.22
N PRO A 32 18.30 -6.55 14.89
CA PRO A 32 16.89 -6.96 14.97
C PRO A 32 15.94 -5.89 15.51
N ASP A 33 16.41 -5.04 16.43
CA ASP A 33 15.61 -3.97 17.04
C ASP A 33 15.64 -2.65 16.26
N ASP A 34 16.42 -2.57 15.18
CA ASP A 34 16.47 -1.37 14.35
C ASP A 34 15.16 -1.20 13.56
N PRO A 35 14.79 0.04 13.20
CA PRO A 35 13.64 0.27 12.35
C PRO A 35 13.77 -0.52 11.05
N LEU A 36 12.73 -1.29 10.68
CA LEU A 36 12.74 -2.03 9.43
C LEU A 36 13.07 -1.08 8.28
N PHE A 37 12.30 0.00 8.11
CA PHE A 37 12.61 1.06 7.15
C PHE A 37 13.28 2.25 7.84
N ALA A 38 14.57 2.42 7.59
CA ALA A 38 15.38 3.51 8.11
C ALA A 38 15.85 4.49 7.04
N ASN A 39 16.21 5.70 7.47
CA ASN A 39 16.93 6.68 6.65
C ASN A 39 18.44 6.39 6.64
N HIS A 40 19.22 7.23 5.98
CA HIS A 40 20.68 7.09 5.87
C HIS A 40 21.45 7.31 7.20
N LEU A 41 20.75 7.65 8.28
CA LEU A 41 21.29 7.82 9.64
C LEU A 41 20.75 6.74 10.59
N ASP A 42 20.22 5.64 10.05
CA ASP A 42 19.56 4.53 10.77
C ASP A 42 18.41 4.95 11.71
N ARG A 43 17.80 6.12 11.43
CA ARG A 43 16.59 6.56 12.13
C ARG A 43 15.34 6.07 11.41
N PRO A 44 14.21 5.87 12.12
CA PRO A 44 12.95 5.47 11.49
C PRO A 44 12.58 6.40 10.33
N LEU A 45 12.18 5.82 9.20
CA LEU A 45 11.69 6.60 8.07
C LEU A 45 10.42 7.34 8.47
N THR A 46 10.46 8.68 8.40
CA THR A 46 9.31 9.52 8.74
C THR A 46 8.26 9.52 7.64
N ARG A 47 7.01 9.86 8.00
CA ARG A 47 5.92 9.99 7.03
C ARG A 47 6.22 11.04 5.96
N ASP A 48 6.80 12.17 6.35
CA ASP A 48 7.19 13.22 5.40
C ASP A 48 8.33 12.79 4.48
N ALA A 49 9.33 12.07 5.01
CA ALA A 49 10.40 11.52 4.19
C ALA A 49 9.86 10.52 3.17
N LEU A 50 8.93 9.65 3.57
CA LEU A 50 8.25 8.74 2.65
C LEU A 50 7.43 9.50 1.60
N ARG A 51 6.68 10.53 1.99
CA ARG A 51 5.91 11.37 1.05
C ARG A 51 6.82 12.00 0.00
N HIS A 52 7.91 12.62 0.42
CA HIS A 52 8.89 13.21 -0.50
C HIS A 52 9.61 12.17 -1.37
N LEU A 53 9.91 10.98 -0.83
CA LEU A 53 10.46 9.87 -1.61
C LEU A 53 9.51 9.48 -2.75
N ILE A 54 8.23 9.27 -2.45
CA ILE A 54 7.22 8.89 -3.44
C ILE A 54 7.02 9.99 -4.48
N SER A 55 6.95 11.27 -4.08
CA SER A 55 6.83 12.38 -5.03
C SER A 55 8.01 12.42 -6.02
N ARG A 56 9.25 12.32 -5.52
CA ARG A 56 10.45 12.28 -6.38
C ARG A 56 10.47 11.06 -7.31
N LEU A 57 10.04 9.90 -6.83
CA LEU A 57 9.93 8.71 -7.68
C LEU A 57 8.86 8.88 -8.76
N GLY A 58 7.74 9.52 -8.43
CA GLY A 58 6.69 9.88 -9.38
C GLY A 58 7.22 10.80 -10.49
N GLU A 59 7.90 11.88 -10.12
CA GLU A 59 8.53 12.81 -11.07
C GLU A 59 9.49 12.08 -12.02
N ARG A 60 10.38 11.23 -11.47
CA ARG A 60 11.32 10.42 -12.26
C ARG A 60 10.64 9.44 -13.21
N ALA A 61 9.48 8.93 -12.82
CA ALA A 61 8.69 8.00 -13.63
C ALA A 61 7.71 8.70 -14.58
N GLY A 62 7.65 10.04 -14.58
CA GLY A 62 6.64 10.80 -15.36
C GLY A 62 5.21 10.64 -14.85
N ILE A 63 5.04 10.28 -13.57
CA ILE A 63 3.73 10.06 -12.93
C ILE A 63 3.39 11.31 -12.10
N PRO A 64 2.47 12.18 -12.58
CA PRO A 64 2.09 13.37 -11.84
C PRO A 64 1.32 13.00 -10.55
N ASN A 65 1.53 13.80 -9.51
CA ASN A 65 0.81 13.69 -8.22
C ASN A 65 0.92 12.30 -7.55
N ALA A 66 2.06 11.62 -7.72
CA ALA A 66 2.33 10.36 -7.03
C ALA A 66 2.30 10.58 -5.50
N ASN A 67 1.55 9.74 -4.80
CA ASN A 67 1.41 9.78 -3.35
C ASN A 67 1.09 8.40 -2.77
N VAL A 68 1.31 8.23 -1.47
CA VAL A 68 1.12 6.95 -0.76
C VAL A 68 -0.32 6.43 -0.83
N HIS A 69 -1.32 7.32 -0.82
CA HIS A 69 -2.73 6.94 -0.85
C HIS A 69 -3.13 6.35 -2.20
N ARG A 70 -2.50 6.76 -3.30
CA ARG A 70 -2.73 6.18 -4.63
C ARG A 70 -2.36 4.71 -4.70
N PHE A 71 -1.25 4.28 -4.07
CA PHE A 71 -0.91 2.85 -4.02
C PHE A 71 -2.02 2.04 -3.33
N ARG A 72 -2.52 2.52 -2.19
CA ARG A 72 -3.62 1.87 -1.47
C ARG A 72 -4.90 1.82 -2.29
N HIS A 73 -5.21 2.91 -2.98
CA HIS A 73 -6.38 3.02 -3.85
C HIS A 73 -6.30 2.05 -5.03
N THR A 74 -5.17 2.01 -5.75
CA THR A 74 -4.94 1.09 -6.87
C THR A 74 -5.02 -0.36 -6.42
N PHE A 75 -4.41 -0.70 -5.28
CA PHE A 75 -4.53 -2.04 -4.70
C PHE A 75 -6.00 -2.40 -4.41
N ALA A 76 -6.73 -1.51 -3.74
CA ALA A 76 -8.12 -1.77 -3.36
C ALA A 76 -9.04 -1.98 -4.57
N ILE A 77 -8.96 -1.11 -5.58
CA ILE A 77 -9.76 -1.24 -6.80
C ILE A 77 -9.40 -2.51 -7.55
N ASN A 78 -8.10 -2.79 -7.76
CA ASN A 78 -7.68 -3.99 -8.48
C ASN A 78 -8.09 -5.27 -7.76
N PHE A 79 -8.03 -5.28 -6.42
CA PHE A 79 -8.49 -6.42 -5.63
C PHE A 79 -9.98 -6.70 -5.85
N LEU A 80 -10.82 -5.66 -5.82
CA LEU A 80 -12.27 -5.80 -6.04
C LEU A 80 -12.60 -6.22 -7.47
N ARG A 81 -11.94 -5.62 -8.46
CA ARG A 81 -12.12 -5.97 -9.89
C ARG A 81 -11.77 -7.42 -10.19
N ASN A 82 -10.79 -7.98 -9.48
CA ASN A 82 -10.41 -9.38 -9.59
C ASN A 82 -11.33 -10.34 -8.79
N GLY A 83 -12.53 -9.90 -8.43
CA GLY A 83 -13.52 -10.70 -7.69
C GLY A 83 -13.25 -10.80 -6.19
N GLY A 84 -12.36 -9.97 -5.65
CA GLY A 84 -12.04 -9.94 -4.22
C GLY A 84 -13.23 -9.48 -3.37
N ASN A 85 -13.40 -10.11 -2.19
CA ASN A 85 -14.50 -9.79 -1.27
C ASN A 85 -14.20 -8.53 -0.43
N ALA A 86 -15.18 -7.63 -0.30
CA ALA A 86 -15.08 -6.38 0.46
C ALA A 86 -14.65 -6.53 1.94
N TYR A 87 -15.13 -7.58 2.64
CA TYR A 87 -14.71 -7.88 4.02
C TYR A 87 -13.26 -8.36 4.07
N THR A 88 -12.82 -9.11 3.06
CA THR A 88 -11.40 -9.52 2.95
C THR A 88 -10.54 -8.29 2.71
N LEU A 89 -10.96 -7.40 1.82
CA LEU A 89 -10.26 -6.14 1.56
C LEU A 89 -10.19 -5.28 2.83
N GLN A 90 -11.28 -5.17 3.59
CA GLN A 90 -11.30 -4.44 4.86
C GLN A 90 -10.22 -4.96 5.82
N ARG A 91 -10.13 -6.28 5.99
CA ARG A 91 -9.14 -6.92 6.86
C ARG A 91 -7.72 -6.70 6.36
N LEU A 92 -7.47 -6.87 5.05
CA LEU A 92 -6.15 -6.65 4.43
C LEU A 92 -5.67 -5.19 4.57
N LEU A 93 -6.61 -4.25 4.50
CA LEU A 93 -6.32 -2.83 4.65
C LEU A 93 -6.22 -2.40 6.13
N GLY A 94 -6.68 -3.21 7.07
CA GLY A 94 -6.73 -2.84 8.50
C GLY A 94 -7.70 -1.68 8.77
N HIS A 95 -8.76 -1.53 7.98
CA HIS A 95 -9.78 -0.50 8.21
C HIS A 95 -10.77 -0.95 9.30
N SER A 96 -10.89 -0.16 10.37
CA SER A 96 -11.89 -0.40 11.42
C SER A 96 -13.34 -0.25 10.93
N THR A 97 -13.58 0.48 9.83
CA THR A 97 -14.92 0.72 9.28
C THR A 97 -15.02 0.40 7.79
N MET A 98 -16.24 0.08 7.34
CA MET A 98 -16.56 -0.20 5.93
C MET A 98 -16.67 1.07 5.07
N THR A 99 -16.63 2.27 5.69
CA THR A 99 -16.85 3.54 4.99
C THR A 99 -15.90 3.73 3.81
N MET A 100 -14.59 3.50 4.01
CA MET A 100 -13.61 3.59 2.92
C MET A 100 -13.75 2.48 1.88
N ILE A 101 -14.22 1.29 2.28
CA ILE A 101 -14.42 0.17 1.35
C ILE A 101 -15.60 0.43 0.41
N LYS A 102 -16.67 1.08 0.89
CA LYS A 102 -17.81 1.50 0.05
C LYS A 102 -17.38 2.43 -1.08
N VAL A 103 -16.42 3.33 -0.83
CA VAL A 103 -15.85 4.20 -1.86
C VAL A 103 -15.17 3.37 -2.95
N TYR A 104 -14.33 2.39 -2.56
CA TYR A 104 -13.67 1.52 -3.54
C TYR A 104 -14.64 0.64 -4.34
N LEU A 105 -15.71 0.14 -3.69
CA LEU A 105 -16.77 -0.63 -4.36
C LEU A 105 -17.52 0.21 -5.41
N ALA A 106 -17.85 1.45 -5.08
CA ALA A 106 -18.53 2.35 -6.02
C ALA A 106 -17.64 2.63 -7.24
N LEU A 107 -16.34 2.88 -7.02
CA LEU A 107 -15.38 3.13 -8.09
C LEU A 107 -15.16 1.89 -8.97
N SER A 108 -15.01 0.70 -8.39
CA SER A 108 -14.83 -0.52 -9.18
C SER A 108 -16.05 -0.82 -10.08
N ALA A 109 -17.26 -0.61 -9.58
CA ALA A 109 -18.49 -0.86 -10.34
C ALA A 109 -18.73 0.16 -11.47
N GLN A 110 -18.35 1.43 -11.29
CA GLN A 110 -18.46 2.44 -12.33
C GLN A 110 -17.57 2.11 -13.54
N ASP A 111 -16.32 1.71 -13.28
CA ASP A 111 -15.37 1.37 -14.34
C ASP A 111 -15.79 0.13 -15.14
N ASP A 112 -16.39 -0.89 -14.49
CA ASP A 112 -16.88 -2.09 -15.17
C ASP A 112 -18.03 -1.77 -16.15
N SER A 113 -18.91 -0.83 -15.78
CA SER A 113 -20.00 -0.37 -16.65
C SER A 113 -19.50 0.41 -17.87
N ASP A 114 -18.44 1.20 -17.70
CA ASP A 114 -17.79 1.93 -18.79
C ASP A 114 -17.01 1.00 -19.72
N ASN A 115 -16.45 -0.09 -19.19
CA ASN A 115 -15.76 -1.09 -19.98
C ASN A 115 -16.73 -1.93 -20.84
N HIS A 116 -17.91 -2.30 -20.30
CA HIS A 116 -18.95 -2.99 -21.08
C HIS A 116 -19.56 -2.10 -22.17
N ARG A 117 -19.64 -0.78 -21.97
CA ARG A 117 -20.08 0.17 -23.01
C ARG A 117 -19.05 0.42 -24.12
N ARG A 118 -17.77 0.08 -23.88
CA ARG A 118 -16.66 0.29 -24.84
C ARG A 118 -16.22 -0.99 -25.56
N ALA A 119 -16.73 -2.15 -25.17
CA ALA A 119 -16.54 -3.38 -25.93
C ALA A 119 -17.47 -3.38 -27.15
N PRO A 120 -16.94 -3.57 -28.39
CA PRO A 120 -17.72 -3.55 -29.63
C PRO A 120 -18.68 -4.75 -29.77
#